data_AF-A0A948AR92-F1
#
_entry.id   AF-A0A948AR92-F1
#
_cell.length_a   1.000
_cell.length_b   1.000
_cell.length_c   1.000
_cell.angle_alpha   90.00
_cell.angle_beta   90.00
_cell.angle_gamma   90.00
#
_symmetry.space_group_name_H-M   'P 1'
#
loop_
_entity.id
_entity.type
_entity.pdbx_description
1 polymer ?
#
loop_
_entity_poly.entity_id
_entity_poly.type
_entity_poly.pdbx_seq_one_letter_code
_entity_poly.pdbx_strand_id
1 'polypeptide(L)'
;MRKTARLFGVLVVLTASAAHGSPPPTTLQAAFETAVAQGGYDRYLALETGRVYTGGLLIGPTWDEDRTLFVDDELGLDVMIEGNGAILDLQGQQICISFCGNRLDIQDCIVLDGGVRYRGDVALDIDRIPEGSVTYCTFFRPHDYAVRLEGAGAGVICERNIVVDAVDTGPDGLIWSGITGENLPTGLAFGLSVQIGSYGMPAVRDNWTWFRDGTTNAELLRHYCLLCEYG
;
A
#
# COMPACT_ATOMS: atom_id res chain seq x y z
N MET A 1 4.69 -37.09 -68.60
CA MET A 1 4.58 -36.02 -67.58
C MET A 1 4.25 -36.66 -66.23
N ARG A 2 5.21 -36.77 -65.30
CA ARG A 2 5.02 -37.34 -63.95
C ARG A 2 4.81 -36.19 -62.96
N LYS A 3 3.68 -36.16 -62.26
CA LYS A 3 3.40 -35.20 -61.18
C LYS A 3 3.74 -35.86 -59.84
N THR A 4 4.76 -35.33 -59.17
CA THR A 4 5.18 -35.71 -57.81
C THR A 4 4.38 -34.87 -56.81
N ALA A 5 3.49 -35.51 -56.05
CA ALA A 5 2.81 -34.89 -54.92
C ALA A 5 3.72 -34.93 -53.69
N ARG A 6 4.05 -33.77 -53.11
CA ARG A 6 4.76 -33.66 -51.83
C ARG A 6 3.72 -33.50 -50.72
N LEU A 7 3.64 -34.48 -49.83
CA LEU A 7 2.92 -34.38 -48.55
C LEU A 7 3.74 -33.51 -47.59
N PHE A 8 3.17 -32.39 -47.14
CA PHE A 8 3.67 -31.65 -45.98
C PHE A 8 2.97 -32.18 -44.72
N GLY A 9 3.70 -32.89 -43.87
CA GLY A 9 3.23 -33.27 -42.55
C GLY A 9 3.39 -32.11 -41.58
N VAL A 10 2.29 -31.60 -41.06
CA VAL A 10 2.28 -30.62 -39.96
C VAL A 10 2.44 -31.39 -38.66
N LEU A 11 3.60 -31.25 -38.01
CA LEU A 11 3.86 -31.78 -36.68
C LEU A 11 3.27 -30.80 -35.65
N VAL A 12 2.10 -31.13 -35.10
CA VAL A 12 1.52 -30.41 -33.96
C VAL A 12 2.25 -30.87 -32.70
N VAL A 13 3.16 -30.07 -32.18
CA VAL A 13 3.78 -30.28 -30.86
C VAL A 13 2.78 -29.79 -29.81
N LEU A 14 1.99 -30.72 -29.27
CA LEU A 14 1.21 -30.50 -28.05
C LEU A 14 2.19 -30.46 -26.88
N THR A 15 2.64 -29.27 -26.50
CA THR A 15 3.31 -29.08 -25.21
C THR A 15 2.27 -29.24 -24.13
N ALA A 16 2.31 -30.38 -23.44
CA ALA A 16 1.55 -30.58 -22.21
C ALA A 16 1.99 -29.51 -21.21
N SER A 17 1.16 -28.48 -21.00
CA SER A 17 1.30 -27.57 -19.88
C SER A 17 1.17 -28.40 -18.61
N ALA A 18 2.32 -28.73 -18.02
CA ALA A 18 2.34 -29.28 -16.68
C ALA A 18 1.53 -28.33 -15.80
N ALA A 19 0.47 -28.86 -15.18
CA ALA A 19 -0.26 -28.18 -14.14
C ALA A 19 0.75 -27.92 -13.01
N HIS A 20 1.45 -26.79 -13.10
CA HIS A 20 2.28 -26.28 -12.04
C HIS A 20 1.29 -25.93 -10.94
N GLY A 21 1.21 -26.82 -9.94
CA GLY A 21 0.49 -26.52 -8.71
C GLY A 21 0.94 -25.15 -8.26
N SER A 22 0.00 -24.24 -8.03
CA SER A 22 0.34 -22.89 -7.59
C SER A 22 1.22 -23.00 -6.35
N PRO A 23 2.36 -22.29 -6.29
CA PRO A 23 3.18 -22.28 -5.10
C PRO A 23 2.31 -21.88 -3.89
N PRO A 24 2.63 -22.41 -2.69
CA PRO A 24 1.86 -22.04 -1.50
C PRO A 24 1.84 -20.51 -1.33
N PRO A 25 0.74 -19.96 -0.77
CA PRO A 25 0.66 -18.53 -0.48
C PRO A 25 1.88 -18.09 0.31
N THR A 26 2.53 -17.01 -0.14
CA THR A 26 3.68 -16.42 0.52
C THR A 26 3.21 -15.19 1.27
N THR A 27 3.62 -14.98 2.52
CA THR A 27 3.24 -13.75 3.21
C THR A 27 4.10 -12.59 2.74
N LEU A 28 3.56 -11.38 2.78
CA LEU A 28 4.34 -10.18 2.49
C LEU A 28 5.51 -10.03 3.49
N GLN A 29 5.26 -10.35 4.76
CA GLN A 29 6.28 -10.42 5.81
C GLN A 29 7.45 -11.37 5.44
N ALA A 30 7.17 -12.57 4.93
CA ALA A 30 8.24 -13.50 4.55
C ALA A 30 9.06 -13.00 3.34
N ALA A 31 8.40 -12.33 2.40
CA ALA A 31 9.10 -11.67 1.29
C ALA A 31 10.00 -10.53 1.81
N PHE A 32 9.52 -9.75 2.76
CA PHE A 32 10.27 -8.68 3.42
C PHE A 32 11.51 -9.20 4.19
N GLU A 33 11.35 -10.26 4.98
CA GLU A 33 12.44 -10.85 5.78
C GLU A 33 13.57 -11.45 4.93
N THR A 34 13.26 -11.87 3.70
CA THR A 34 14.23 -12.43 2.76
C THR A 34 14.77 -11.41 1.75
N ALA A 35 14.19 -10.20 1.71
CA ALA A 35 14.63 -9.16 0.82
C ALA A 35 16.02 -8.64 1.21
N VAL A 36 16.83 -8.39 0.18
CA VAL A 36 18.19 -7.86 0.33
C VAL A 36 18.21 -6.36 0.07
N ALA A 37 19.25 -5.69 0.55
CA ALA A 37 19.47 -4.29 0.24
C ALA A 37 19.83 -4.11 -1.24
N GLN A 38 19.20 -3.14 -1.92
CA GLN A 38 19.45 -2.82 -3.32
C GLN A 38 18.99 -1.39 -3.62
N GLY A 39 19.70 -0.70 -4.51
CA GLY A 39 19.26 0.59 -5.04
C GLY A 39 19.15 1.72 -4.01
N GLY A 40 19.83 1.60 -2.86
CA GLY A 40 19.75 2.55 -1.75
C GLY A 40 18.70 2.20 -0.69
N TYR A 41 17.91 1.14 -0.89
CA TYR A 41 16.97 0.64 0.09
C TYR A 41 17.61 -0.46 0.94
N ASP A 42 17.28 -0.49 2.23
CA ASP A 42 17.67 -1.55 3.17
C ASP A 42 16.95 -2.86 2.85
N ARG A 43 15.72 -2.77 2.32
CA ARG A 43 14.94 -3.91 1.83
C ARG A 43 14.34 -3.58 0.46
N TYR A 44 14.72 -4.36 -0.54
CA TYR A 44 14.19 -4.26 -1.89
C TYR A 44 13.43 -5.54 -2.25
N LEU A 45 12.11 -5.43 -2.28
CA LEU A 45 11.20 -6.53 -2.60
C LEU A 45 10.87 -6.48 -4.09
N ALA A 46 11.58 -7.27 -4.90
CA ALA A 46 11.21 -7.51 -6.30
C ALA A 46 10.21 -8.68 -6.35
N LEU A 47 8.92 -8.35 -6.39
CA LEU A 47 7.85 -9.35 -6.35
C LEU A 47 7.61 -9.98 -7.74
N GLU A 48 7.10 -11.20 -7.74
CA GLU A 48 6.83 -11.95 -8.96
C GLU A 48 5.47 -11.55 -9.57
N THR A 49 5.45 -11.30 -10.88
CA THR A 49 4.23 -10.94 -11.62
C THR A 49 3.09 -11.94 -11.39
N GLY A 50 1.92 -11.42 -11.00
CA GLY A 50 0.71 -12.21 -10.77
C GLY A 50 0.75 -13.14 -9.56
N ARG A 51 1.86 -13.16 -8.79
CA ARG A 51 1.93 -13.90 -7.54
C ARG A 51 1.16 -13.18 -6.45
N VAL A 52 0.48 -13.96 -5.60
CA VAL A 52 -0.27 -13.44 -4.45
C VAL A 52 0.62 -13.48 -3.21
N TYR A 53 0.74 -12.34 -2.54
CA TYR A 53 1.36 -12.16 -1.24
C TYR A 53 0.30 -11.77 -0.22
N THR A 54 0.22 -12.49 0.91
CA THR A 54 -0.85 -12.30 1.89
C THR A 54 -0.38 -11.57 3.15
N GLY A 55 -1.30 -10.85 3.79
CA GLY A 55 -1.10 -10.20 5.09
C GLY A 55 -0.42 -8.82 5.00
N GLY A 56 -0.46 -8.10 6.13
CA GLY A 56 0.12 -6.76 6.24
C GLY A 56 1.63 -6.76 6.43
N LEU A 57 2.19 -5.56 6.53
CA LEU A 57 3.60 -5.31 6.80
C LEU A 57 3.72 -4.04 7.65
N LEU A 58 4.53 -4.08 8.71
CA LEU A 58 4.84 -2.93 9.54
C LEU A 58 6.33 -2.62 9.45
N ILE A 59 6.68 -1.36 9.19
CA ILE A 59 8.05 -0.85 9.07
C ILE A 59 8.22 0.29 10.07
N GLY A 60 9.13 0.12 11.02
CA GLY A 60 9.37 1.09 12.07
C GLY A 60 8.58 0.85 13.36
N PRO A 61 8.81 1.67 14.39
CA PRO A 61 8.31 1.42 15.73
C PRO A 61 6.79 1.60 15.84
N THR A 62 6.26 1.14 16.98
CA THR A 62 4.87 1.37 17.40
C THR A 62 4.82 2.25 18.65
N TRP A 63 3.74 2.98 18.84
CA TRP A 63 3.51 3.76 20.06
C TRP A 63 2.77 2.91 21.11
N ASP A 64 3.33 2.81 22.30
CA ASP A 64 2.67 2.23 23.48
C ASP A 64 2.15 3.37 24.36
N GLU A 65 0.83 3.55 24.34
CA GLU A 65 0.14 4.61 25.09
C GLU A 65 0.29 4.44 26.60
N ASP A 66 0.20 3.21 27.12
CA ASP A 66 0.28 2.91 28.55
C ASP A 66 1.64 3.30 29.13
N ARG A 67 2.70 3.08 28.34
CA ARG A 67 4.08 3.39 28.73
C ARG A 67 4.57 4.74 28.24
N THR A 68 3.80 5.40 27.38
CA THR A 68 4.16 6.66 26.73
C THR A 68 5.53 6.59 26.04
N LEU A 69 5.80 5.51 25.31
CA LEU A 69 7.07 5.30 24.62
C LEU A 69 6.88 4.56 23.29
N PHE A 70 7.88 4.68 22.41
CA PHE A 70 7.98 3.85 21.22
C PHE A 70 8.52 2.47 21.59
N VAL A 71 7.80 1.43 21.17
CA VAL A 71 8.21 0.03 21.29
C VAL A 71 8.88 -0.39 19.98
N ASP A 72 9.89 -1.24 20.12
CA ASP A 72 10.82 -1.69 19.09
C ASP A 72 11.84 -0.61 18.70
N ASP A 73 13.01 -0.68 19.37
CA ASP A 73 14.12 0.27 19.25
C ASP A 73 14.77 0.26 17.85
N GLU A 74 14.35 -0.64 16.95
CA GLU A 74 14.81 -0.67 15.58
C GLU A 74 14.26 0.56 14.84
N LEU A 75 15.17 1.48 14.52
CA LEU A 75 14.91 2.57 13.59
C LEU A 75 14.36 1.97 12.28
N GLY A 76 13.39 2.66 11.68
CA GLY A 76 12.76 2.21 10.44
C GLY A 76 13.77 1.85 9.34
N LEU A 77 13.30 1.13 8.34
CA LEU A 77 14.10 0.74 7.18
C LEU A 77 13.63 1.51 5.96
N ASP A 78 14.56 1.82 5.05
CA ASP A 78 14.19 2.26 3.71
C ASP A 78 13.77 1.04 2.89
N VAL A 79 12.51 1.03 2.44
CA VAL A 79 11.87 -0.13 1.81
C VAL A 79 11.33 0.22 0.45
N MET A 80 11.69 -0.58 -0.56
CA MET A 80 11.07 -0.58 -1.88
C MET A 80 10.28 -1.87 -2.07
N ILE A 81 9.01 -1.75 -2.48
CA ILE A 81 8.17 -2.84 -2.95
C ILE A 81 7.92 -2.63 -4.45
N GLU A 82 8.67 -3.37 -5.27
CA GLU A 82 8.49 -3.42 -6.71
C GLU A 82 7.57 -4.60 -7.07
N GLY A 83 6.31 -4.29 -7.36
CA GLY A 83 5.27 -5.28 -7.55
C GLY A 83 5.40 -6.10 -8.83
N ASN A 84 5.84 -5.50 -9.94
CA ASN A 84 5.82 -6.15 -11.27
C ASN A 84 4.45 -6.76 -11.63
N GLY A 85 3.34 -6.20 -11.12
CA GLY A 85 1.99 -6.75 -11.26
C GLY A 85 1.64 -7.86 -10.27
N ALA A 86 2.38 -8.00 -9.16
CA ALA A 86 2.03 -8.87 -8.04
C ALA A 86 0.73 -8.40 -7.35
N ILE A 87 0.07 -9.36 -6.68
CA ILE A 87 -1.15 -9.13 -5.92
C ILE A 87 -0.79 -9.15 -4.42
N LEU A 88 -1.11 -8.07 -3.72
CA LEU A 88 -0.98 -7.94 -2.28
C LEU A 88 -2.37 -8.09 -1.66
N ASP A 89 -2.71 -9.30 -1.22
CA ASP A 89 -3.96 -9.58 -0.50
C ASP A 89 -3.76 -9.31 0.99
N LEU A 90 -4.14 -8.11 1.43
CA LEU A 90 -3.83 -7.65 2.78
C LEU A 90 -4.81 -8.20 3.82
N GLN A 91 -5.92 -8.82 3.41
CA GLN A 91 -6.86 -9.50 4.32
C GLN A 91 -7.37 -8.62 5.47
N GLY A 92 -7.65 -7.35 5.18
CA GLY A 92 -8.06 -6.32 6.13
C GLY A 92 -6.90 -5.64 6.88
N GLN A 93 -5.65 -6.03 6.62
CA GLN A 93 -4.47 -5.41 7.22
C GLN A 93 -3.93 -4.27 6.34
N GLN A 94 -2.81 -3.68 6.75
CA GLN A 94 -2.18 -2.57 6.04
C GLN A 94 -0.68 -2.78 5.85
N ILE A 95 -0.11 -2.09 4.87
CA ILE A 95 1.33 -1.85 4.77
C ILE A 95 1.58 -0.50 5.43
N CYS A 96 2.27 -0.49 6.56
CA CYS A 96 2.44 0.70 7.39
C CYS A 96 3.93 1.02 7.56
N ILE A 97 4.32 2.26 7.30
CA ILE A 97 5.58 2.83 7.79
C ILE A 97 5.25 3.82 8.90
N SER A 98 5.86 3.65 10.08
CA SER A 98 5.48 4.40 11.28
C SER A 98 6.67 4.95 12.06
N PHE A 99 6.53 6.22 12.46
CA PHE A 99 7.35 6.92 13.43
C PHE A 99 8.86 6.78 13.19
N CYS A 100 9.27 7.00 11.95
CA CYS A 100 10.66 7.03 11.54
C CYS A 100 10.87 8.08 10.46
N GLY A 101 12.13 8.49 10.23
CA GLY A 101 12.51 9.38 9.13
C GLY A 101 12.85 8.62 7.84
N ASN A 102 12.38 7.39 7.72
CA ASN A 102 12.70 6.47 6.62
C ASN A 102 11.69 6.54 5.49
N ARG A 103 12.00 5.83 4.42
CA ARG A 103 11.25 5.86 3.17
C ARG A 103 10.55 4.53 2.87
N LEU A 104 9.29 4.60 2.44
CA LEU A 104 8.57 3.47 1.85
C LEU A 104 8.15 3.81 0.42
N ASP A 105 8.58 3.03 -0.57
CA ASP A 105 8.06 3.13 -1.94
C ASP A 105 7.36 1.84 -2.34
N ILE A 106 6.20 1.99 -2.99
CA ILE A 106 5.43 0.88 -3.53
C ILE A 106 5.06 1.22 -4.97
N GLN A 107 5.38 0.33 -5.90
CA GLN A 107 5.06 0.50 -7.30
C GLN A 107 4.51 -0.77 -7.95
N ASP A 108 3.67 -0.60 -8.97
CA ASP A 108 3.19 -1.67 -9.87
C ASP A 108 2.54 -2.87 -9.13
N CYS A 109 1.73 -2.59 -8.11
CA CYS A 109 1.02 -3.62 -7.33
C CYS A 109 -0.50 -3.59 -7.56
N ILE A 110 -1.15 -4.76 -7.41
CA ILE A 110 -2.59 -4.85 -7.19
C ILE A 110 -2.80 -5.13 -5.70
N VAL A 111 -3.40 -4.20 -4.97
CA VAL A 111 -3.65 -4.29 -3.53
C VAL A 111 -5.13 -4.64 -3.30
N LEU A 112 -5.40 -5.70 -2.54
CA LEU A 112 -6.75 -6.15 -2.20
C LEU A 112 -7.00 -6.01 -0.70
N ASP A 113 -8.23 -5.61 -0.37
CA ASP A 113 -8.79 -5.68 0.99
C ASP A 113 -7.90 -5.03 2.06
N GLY A 114 -7.20 -3.95 1.72
CA GLY A 114 -6.36 -3.18 2.63
C GLY A 114 -5.67 -2.02 1.92
N GLY A 115 -4.79 -1.31 2.61
CA GLY A 115 -4.14 -0.12 2.08
C GLY A 115 -2.74 0.15 2.60
N VAL A 116 -2.23 1.34 2.26
CA VAL A 116 -0.92 1.84 2.67
C VAL A 116 -1.11 2.97 3.67
N ARG A 117 -0.37 2.93 4.78
CA ARG A 117 -0.42 3.96 5.80
C ARG A 117 0.98 4.51 6.09
N TYR A 118 1.07 5.83 6.13
CA TYR A 118 2.24 6.57 6.61
C TYR A 118 1.85 7.21 7.94
N ARG A 119 2.55 6.86 9.02
CA ARG A 119 2.33 7.42 10.35
C ARG A 119 3.55 8.21 10.77
N GLY A 120 3.39 9.51 10.99
CA GLY A 120 4.46 10.34 11.51
C GLY A 120 4.10 11.06 12.79
N ASP A 121 5.13 11.62 13.39
CA ASP A 121 5.06 12.40 14.62
C ASP A 121 6.02 13.60 14.56
N VAL A 122 5.55 14.73 15.07
CA VAL A 122 6.34 15.95 15.28
C VAL A 122 6.48 16.11 16.78
N ALA A 123 7.64 15.69 17.29
CA ALA A 123 7.99 15.80 18.70
C ALA A 123 8.98 16.96 18.92
N LEU A 124 9.15 17.38 20.18
CA LEU A 124 10.05 18.48 20.53
C LEU A 124 11.54 18.15 20.29
N ASP A 125 11.89 16.86 20.27
CA ASP A 125 13.27 16.38 20.23
C ASP A 125 13.67 15.86 18.84
N ILE A 126 12.83 15.02 18.22
CA ILE A 126 13.11 14.39 16.93
C ILE A 126 11.80 14.22 16.15
N ASP A 127 11.75 14.82 14.96
CA ASP A 127 10.69 14.56 13.99
C ASP A 127 10.83 13.14 13.42
N ARG A 128 9.72 12.42 13.41
CA ARG A 128 9.62 11.02 12.98
C ARG A 128 8.58 10.93 11.86
N ILE A 129 8.88 11.57 10.73
CA ILE A 129 7.95 11.71 9.61
C ILE A 129 8.47 10.86 8.45
N PRO A 130 7.75 9.79 8.05
CA PRO A 130 8.18 8.97 6.94
C PRO A 130 7.92 9.66 5.59
N GLU A 131 8.79 9.39 4.62
CA GLU A 131 8.64 9.83 3.23
C GLU A 131 8.38 8.62 2.31
N GLY A 132 8.08 8.85 1.03
CA GLY A 132 7.89 7.72 0.13
C GLY A 132 7.04 7.96 -1.10
N SER A 133 6.60 6.86 -1.69
CA SER A 133 5.67 6.92 -2.81
C SER A 133 4.76 5.71 -2.92
N VAL A 134 3.58 5.93 -3.47
CA VAL A 134 2.64 4.91 -3.90
C VAL A 134 2.29 5.23 -5.34
N THR A 135 2.78 4.43 -6.29
CA THR A 135 2.65 4.74 -7.71
C THR A 135 2.23 3.54 -8.55
N TYR A 136 1.40 3.79 -9.57
CA TYR A 136 0.92 2.74 -10.49
C TYR A 136 0.26 1.53 -9.79
N CYS A 137 -0.30 1.75 -8.59
CA CYS A 137 -0.99 0.70 -7.84
C CYS A 137 -2.48 0.70 -8.13
N THR A 138 -3.09 -0.48 -8.15
CA THR A 138 -4.55 -0.65 -8.17
C THR A 138 -5.01 -1.16 -6.82
N PHE A 139 -5.83 -0.38 -6.12
CA PHE A 139 -6.48 -0.77 -4.87
C PHE A 139 -7.90 -1.22 -5.15
N PHE A 140 -8.21 -2.47 -4.83
CA PHE A 140 -9.56 -3.00 -4.94
C PHE A 140 -10.10 -3.31 -3.55
N ARG A 141 -11.22 -2.65 -3.25
CA ARG A 141 -11.89 -2.72 -1.95
C ARG A 141 -10.96 -2.50 -0.76
N PRO A 142 -10.10 -1.47 -0.76
CA PRO A 142 -9.25 -1.21 0.39
C PRO A 142 -10.12 -1.04 1.63
N HIS A 143 -9.79 -1.76 2.70
CA HIS A 143 -10.37 -1.52 4.01
C HIS A 143 -9.78 -0.23 4.57
N ASP A 144 -10.65 0.62 5.12
CA ASP A 144 -10.34 1.93 5.65
C ASP A 144 -9.99 2.98 4.58
N TYR A 145 -8.78 2.88 4.04
CA TYR A 145 -8.20 3.82 3.07
C TYR A 145 -7.35 3.06 2.05
N ALA A 146 -7.30 3.53 0.80
CA ALA A 146 -6.26 3.03 -0.12
C ALA A 146 -4.88 3.56 0.31
N VAL A 147 -4.80 4.86 0.57
CA VAL A 147 -3.63 5.51 1.17
C VAL A 147 -4.08 6.44 2.29
N ARG A 148 -3.50 6.26 3.47
CA ARG A 148 -3.68 7.15 4.62
C ARG A 148 -2.35 7.79 5.01
N LEU A 149 -2.28 9.12 4.96
CA LEU A 149 -1.16 9.90 5.47
C LEU A 149 -1.58 10.53 6.79
N GLU A 150 -1.08 9.96 7.88
CA GLU A 150 -1.43 10.29 9.25
C GLU A 150 -0.21 10.92 9.93
N GLY A 151 -0.20 12.23 10.11
CA GLY A 151 1.05 12.93 10.47
C GLY A 151 2.18 12.77 9.43
N ALA A 152 1.86 12.73 8.13
CA ALA A 152 2.85 12.66 7.06
C ALA A 152 2.37 13.43 5.81
N GLY A 153 3.30 13.87 4.96
CA GLY A 153 2.95 14.58 3.73
C GLY A 153 4.14 15.05 2.90
N ALA A 154 5.09 15.78 3.49
CA ALA A 154 6.33 16.19 2.84
C ALA A 154 7.07 14.96 2.31
N GLY A 155 7.57 15.05 1.07
CA GLY A 155 8.29 13.95 0.44
C GLY A 155 7.43 12.76 0.01
N VAL A 156 6.12 12.75 0.30
CA VAL A 156 5.22 11.66 -0.10
C VAL A 156 4.57 11.94 -1.46
N ILE A 157 4.67 10.98 -2.38
CA ILE A 157 4.07 11.04 -3.73
C ILE A 157 3.01 9.95 -3.88
N CYS A 158 1.79 10.34 -4.22
CA CYS A 158 0.72 9.43 -4.62
C CYS A 158 0.36 9.72 -6.09
N GLU A 159 0.76 8.87 -7.02
CA GLU A 159 0.59 9.13 -8.45
C GLU A 159 0.13 7.93 -9.27
N ARG A 160 -0.80 8.15 -10.21
CA ARG A 160 -1.25 7.13 -11.19
C ARG A 160 -1.80 5.86 -10.55
N ASN A 161 -2.41 6.01 -9.38
CA ASN A 161 -3.11 4.91 -8.72
C ASN A 161 -4.57 4.84 -9.16
N ILE A 162 -5.15 3.65 -9.09
CA ILE A 162 -6.59 3.42 -9.27
C ILE A 162 -7.13 2.88 -7.96
N VAL A 163 -8.20 3.47 -7.44
CA VAL A 163 -8.91 2.97 -6.25
C VAL A 163 -10.34 2.62 -6.62
N VAL A 164 -10.76 1.42 -6.25
CA VAL A 164 -12.09 0.89 -6.58
C VAL A 164 -12.76 0.43 -5.29
N ASP A 165 -13.95 0.95 -5.02
CA ASP A 165 -14.86 0.47 -3.97
C ASP A 165 -14.26 0.46 -2.55
N ALA A 166 -13.60 1.53 -2.09
CA ALA A 166 -13.08 1.60 -0.71
C ALA A 166 -14.19 1.30 0.32
N VAL A 167 -13.83 0.52 1.35
CA VAL A 167 -14.77 -0.06 2.31
C VAL A 167 -14.79 0.76 3.58
N ASP A 168 -15.97 1.25 3.95
CA ASP A 168 -16.23 1.87 5.23
C ASP A 168 -16.32 0.77 6.31
N THR A 169 -15.40 0.82 7.27
CA THR A 169 -15.23 -0.14 8.36
C THR A 169 -15.61 0.48 9.71
N GLY A 170 -16.16 1.71 9.71
CA GLY A 170 -16.45 2.50 10.91
C GLY A 170 -15.44 3.64 11.12
N PRO A 171 -15.39 4.24 12.32
CA PRO A 171 -14.48 5.36 12.56
C PRO A 171 -13.03 4.89 12.78
N ASP A 172 -12.07 5.61 12.19
CA ASP A 172 -10.63 5.42 12.41
C ASP A 172 -10.21 6.04 13.75
N GLY A 173 -9.07 5.61 14.27
CA GLY A 173 -8.54 6.02 15.56
C GLY A 173 -7.52 7.16 15.47
N LEU A 174 -7.43 7.97 16.52
CA LEU A 174 -6.31 8.89 16.73
C LEU A 174 -5.05 8.11 17.12
N ILE A 175 -3.92 8.40 16.48
CA ILE A 175 -2.61 7.77 16.73
C ILE A 175 -2.32 7.60 18.23
N TRP A 176 -2.47 8.67 19.01
CA TRP A 176 -1.94 8.74 20.37
C TRP A 176 -2.84 8.18 21.45
N SER A 177 -4.15 8.19 21.20
CA SER A 177 -5.16 7.86 22.21
C SER A 177 -6.00 6.65 21.84
N GLY A 178 -5.85 6.15 20.61
CA GLY A 178 -6.73 5.13 20.03
C GLY A 178 -8.20 5.57 19.94
N ILE A 179 -8.54 6.81 20.30
CA ILE A 179 -9.92 7.29 20.32
C ILE A 179 -10.41 7.36 18.89
N THR A 180 -11.50 6.63 18.62
CA THR A 180 -12.18 6.66 17.34
C THR A 180 -13.27 7.74 17.33
N GLY A 181 -13.50 8.38 16.18
CA GLY A 181 -14.45 9.48 16.09
C GLY A 181 -14.94 9.75 14.67
N GLU A 182 -16.15 10.33 14.56
CA GLU A 182 -16.78 10.65 13.27
C GLU A 182 -15.97 11.65 12.42
N ASN A 183 -15.05 12.39 13.04
CA ASN A 183 -14.09 13.27 12.38
C ASN A 183 -12.98 12.52 11.61
N LEU A 184 -12.89 11.19 11.77
CA LEU A 184 -11.96 10.31 11.07
C LEU A 184 -12.74 9.19 10.35
N PRO A 185 -13.57 9.50 9.34
CA PRO A 185 -14.35 8.49 8.64
C PRO A 185 -13.45 7.60 7.78
N THR A 186 -13.78 6.30 7.73
CA THR A 186 -13.16 5.36 6.81
C THR A 186 -13.94 5.23 5.50
N GLY A 187 -13.53 4.33 4.61
CA GLY A 187 -14.11 4.15 3.28
C GLY A 187 -13.76 5.29 2.34
N LEU A 188 -12.58 5.90 2.52
CA LEU A 188 -12.06 6.95 1.65
C LEU A 188 -10.98 6.35 0.74
N ALA A 189 -10.79 6.88 -0.45
CA ALA A 189 -9.65 6.48 -1.26
C ALA A 189 -8.34 7.05 -0.69
N PHE A 190 -8.27 8.38 -0.54
CA PHE A 190 -7.09 9.06 0.00
C PHE A 190 -7.45 9.90 1.23
N GLY A 191 -6.90 9.55 2.39
CA GLY A 191 -6.97 10.34 3.61
C GLY A 191 -5.64 11.03 3.87
N LEU A 192 -5.63 12.36 3.97
CA LEU A 192 -4.41 13.15 4.17
C LEU A 192 -4.55 13.96 5.46
N SER A 193 -3.47 14.14 6.22
CA SER A 193 -3.50 15.01 7.39
C SER A 193 -3.76 16.47 7.00
N VAL A 194 -4.65 17.15 7.74
CA VAL A 194 -4.92 18.59 7.56
C VAL A 194 -3.78 19.48 8.08
N GLN A 195 -2.88 18.93 8.91
CA GLN A 195 -1.78 19.64 9.56
C GLN A 195 -0.59 19.85 8.61
N ILE A 196 -0.87 20.31 7.39
CA ILE A 196 0.10 20.50 6.29
C ILE A 196 1.23 21.47 6.64
N GLY A 197 1.04 22.35 7.63
CA GLY A 197 2.08 23.24 8.12
C GLY A 197 3.16 22.53 8.95
N SER A 198 2.81 21.40 9.56
CA SER A 198 3.73 20.58 10.37
C SER A 198 4.30 19.43 9.54
N TYR A 199 3.45 18.69 8.85
CA TYR A 199 3.84 17.46 8.14
C TYR A 199 4.11 17.67 6.64
N GLY A 200 3.87 18.87 6.11
CA GLY A 200 3.99 19.18 4.69
C GLY A 200 2.80 18.71 3.85
N MET A 201 2.81 19.09 2.57
CA MET A 201 1.78 18.73 1.59
C MET A 201 2.29 17.60 0.68
N PRO A 202 1.57 16.46 0.56
CA PRO A 202 1.93 15.41 -0.38
C PRO A 202 1.67 15.83 -1.83
N ALA A 203 2.38 15.19 -2.76
CA ALA A 203 2.11 15.32 -4.18
C ALA A 203 1.08 14.26 -4.61
N VAL A 204 -0.20 14.65 -4.71
CA VAL A 204 -1.30 13.77 -5.15
C VAL A 204 -1.73 14.17 -6.55
N ARG A 205 -1.47 13.31 -7.55
CA ARG A 205 -1.74 13.63 -8.98
C ARG A 205 -2.08 12.40 -9.81
N ASP A 206 -2.86 12.60 -10.88
CA ASP A 206 -3.19 11.58 -11.87
C ASP A 206 -3.78 10.27 -11.31
N ASN A 207 -4.37 10.32 -10.11
CA ASN A 207 -5.03 9.19 -9.49
C ASN A 207 -6.51 9.13 -9.92
N TRP A 208 -7.06 7.92 -10.00
CA TRP A 208 -8.45 7.67 -10.32
C TRP A 208 -9.12 6.91 -9.18
N THR A 209 -10.37 7.23 -8.93
CA THR A 209 -11.15 6.65 -7.83
C THR A 209 -12.57 6.39 -8.34
N TRP A 210 -13.16 5.28 -7.95
CA TRP A 210 -14.51 4.91 -8.35
C TRP A 210 -15.19 4.07 -7.28
N PHE A 211 -16.48 4.31 -7.09
CA PHE A 211 -17.35 3.54 -6.22
C PHE A 211 -18.57 3.03 -7.00
N ARG A 212 -18.99 1.81 -6.69
CA ARG A 212 -20.13 1.14 -7.29
C ARG A 212 -21.45 1.72 -6.84
N ASP A 213 -21.54 2.12 -5.57
CA ASP A 213 -22.69 2.87 -5.08
C ASP A 213 -22.64 4.28 -5.67
N GLY A 214 -23.68 4.65 -6.41
CA GLY A 214 -23.73 5.94 -7.10
C GLY A 214 -23.78 7.14 -6.15
N THR A 215 -24.25 6.97 -4.92
CA THR A 215 -24.29 8.02 -3.91
C THR A 215 -22.89 8.23 -3.34
N THR A 216 -22.21 7.15 -2.92
CA THR A 216 -20.82 7.20 -2.46
C THR A 216 -19.90 7.76 -3.56
N ASN A 217 -20.08 7.34 -4.81
CA ASN A 217 -19.29 7.83 -5.94
C ASN A 217 -19.53 9.31 -6.29
N ALA A 218 -20.64 9.89 -5.83
CA ALA A 218 -20.92 11.31 -6.00
C ALA A 218 -20.41 12.16 -4.83
N GLU A 219 -20.01 11.53 -3.72
CA GLU A 219 -19.53 12.20 -2.53
C GLU A 219 -18.03 12.51 -2.66
N LEU A 220 -17.70 13.77 -2.99
CA LEU A 220 -16.31 14.19 -3.25
C LEU A 220 -15.31 13.80 -2.15
N LEU A 221 -15.74 13.84 -0.88
CA LEU A 221 -14.89 13.52 0.27
C LEU A 221 -14.51 12.04 0.34
N ARG A 222 -15.27 11.13 -0.29
CA ARG A 222 -14.91 9.71 -0.42
C ARG A 222 -13.70 9.48 -1.31
N HIS A 223 -13.41 10.42 -2.21
CA HIS A 223 -12.28 10.31 -3.12
C HIS A 223 -11.00 10.91 -2.50
N TYR A 224 -11.10 12.10 -1.91
CA TYR A 224 -9.99 12.78 -1.26
C TYR A 224 -10.49 13.57 -0.06
N CYS A 225 -9.87 13.38 1.10
CA CYS A 225 -10.23 14.12 2.31
C CYS A 225 -8.99 14.59 3.06
N LEU A 226 -9.04 15.84 3.55
CA LEU A 226 -8.12 16.33 4.57
C LEU A 226 -8.74 16.06 5.94
N LEU A 227 -8.03 15.32 6.79
CA LEU A 227 -8.53 14.80 8.05
C LEU A 227 -7.85 15.50 9.22
N CYS A 228 -8.64 15.90 10.20
CA CYS A 228 -8.15 16.54 11.42
C CYS A 228 -7.87 15.48 12.47
N GLU A 229 -6.58 15.19 12.69
CA GLU A 229 -6.06 14.24 13.68
C GLU A 229 -6.02 14.83 15.10
N TYR A 230 -6.83 15.86 15.36
CA TYR A 230 -7.12 16.37 16.70
C TYR A 230 -8.63 16.37 16.87
N GLY A 231 -9.11 15.69 17.91
CA GLY A 231 -10.44 15.88 18.48
C GLY A 231 -10.46 17.10 19.38
#